data_AF-A0A349J964-F1
#
_entry.id   AF-A0A349J964-F1
#
_cell.length_a   1.000
_cell.length_b   1.000
_cell.length_c   1.000
_cell.angle_alpha   90.00
_cell.angle_beta   90.00
_cell.angle_gamma   90.00
#
_symmetry.space_group_name_H-M   'P 1'
#
loop_
_entity.id
_entity.type
_entity.pdbx_description
1 polymer ?
#
loop_
_entity_poly.entity_id
_entity_poly.type
_entity_poly.pdbx_seq_one_letter_code
_entity_poly.pdbx_strand_id
1 'polypeptide(L)'
;MSKGAVLDEAFCATAGLSEQLLTLAGQIENKRHEVLQEPMFHLRVQEIEETVYLERQYVFDNQVSIRTHYGKGDKVLVWLQRTLRQPAHDPRAAMVELLMAREFFVLGDWREFQRFRQFIKSQRILDAQARQWITDNHVKFKDMCQTPEGIEKILDGLGAMAEWPDLDGQDQGESRTTLELIAKTYSRSLAPVRSCKLLPAALLLRAPDTRFNIFRMFSFVEDPTGPLSLIGFVRDLGAATNDPRIAGLTTNLKTSRDISRAFSVLRTALLARKVPPPDAAPADPPPAP
;
A
#
# COMPACT_ATOMS: atom_id res chain seq x y z
N MET A 1 -9.66 -38.72 8.21
CA MET A 1 -8.94 -37.72 7.41
C MET A 1 -8.62 -36.55 8.32
N SER A 2 -7.35 -36.13 8.43
CA SER A 2 -7.03 -34.89 9.14
C SER A 2 -7.69 -33.72 8.40
N LYS A 3 -8.33 -32.81 9.15
CA LYS A 3 -8.70 -31.51 8.56
C LYS A 3 -7.39 -30.83 8.18
N GLY A 4 -7.18 -30.56 6.89
CA GLY A 4 -6.04 -29.76 6.44
C GLY A 4 -6.10 -28.38 7.09
N ALA A 5 -4.94 -27.75 7.28
CA ALA A 5 -4.90 -26.36 7.72
C ALA A 5 -5.68 -25.48 6.72
N VAL A 6 -6.46 -24.55 7.25
CA VAL A 6 -7.30 -23.61 6.50
C VAL A 6 -6.95 -22.18 6.92
N LEU A 7 -7.24 -21.22 6.06
CA LEU A 7 -7.29 -19.82 6.49
C LEU A 7 -8.58 -19.62 7.29
N ASP A 8 -8.47 -19.17 8.53
CA ASP A 8 -9.59 -18.70 9.33
C ASP A 8 -9.27 -17.34 9.96
N GLU A 9 -10.27 -16.73 10.60
CA GLU A 9 -10.13 -15.40 11.20
C GLU A 9 -9.12 -15.38 12.35
N ALA A 10 -9.03 -16.47 13.13
CA ALA A 10 -8.11 -16.56 14.27
C ALA A 10 -6.65 -16.61 13.79
N PHE A 11 -6.39 -17.39 12.74
CA PHE A 11 -5.11 -17.40 12.04
C PHE A 11 -4.77 -16.02 11.47
N CYS A 12 -5.70 -15.36 10.76
CA CYS A 12 -5.45 -14.04 10.18
C CYS A 12 -5.14 -12.99 11.26
N ALA A 13 -5.88 -12.99 12.38
CA ALA A 13 -5.62 -12.11 13.52
C ALA A 13 -4.25 -12.37 14.16
N THR A 14 -3.90 -13.64 14.40
CA THR A 14 -2.62 -14.04 15.00
C THR A 14 -1.43 -13.72 14.07
N ALA A 15 -1.63 -13.85 12.76
CA ALA A 15 -0.65 -13.52 11.73
C ALA A 15 -0.46 -11.99 11.52
N GLY A 16 -1.33 -11.15 12.11
CA GLY A 16 -1.31 -9.70 11.94
C GLY A 16 -1.93 -9.21 10.62
N LEU A 17 -2.77 -10.03 9.98
CA LEU A 17 -3.36 -9.78 8.66
C LEU A 17 -4.76 -9.16 8.73
N SER A 18 -5.17 -8.64 9.90
CA SER A 18 -6.50 -8.10 10.15
C SER A 18 -6.86 -6.91 9.25
N GLU A 19 -5.87 -6.14 8.78
CA GLU A 19 -6.11 -5.01 7.86
C GLU A 19 -6.41 -5.47 6.42
N GLN A 20 -6.05 -6.70 6.06
CA GLN A 20 -6.36 -7.32 4.76
C GLN A 20 -7.65 -8.17 4.81
N LEU A 21 -8.24 -8.32 6.00
CA LEU A 21 -9.45 -9.10 6.22
C LEU A 21 -10.68 -8.23 6.01
N LEU A 22 -11.40 -8.44 4.91
CA LEU A 22 -12.58 -7.65 4.53
C LEU A 22 -13.86 -8.47 4.65
N THR A 23 -14.94 -7.86 5.12
CA THR A 23 -16.24 -8.50 5.31
C THR A 23 -17.14 -8.17 4.14
N LEU A 24 -17.63 -9.18 3.41
CA LEU A 24 -18.53 -8.97 2.29
C LEU A 24 -19.85 -8.32 2.73
N ALA A 25 -20.30 -7.32 1.97
CA ALA A 25 -21.59 -6.65 2.12
C ALA A 25 -22.71 -7.32 1.27
N GLY A 26 -22.33 -8.17 0.30
CA GLY A 26 -23.23 -8.87 -0.62
C GLY A 26 -22.51 -10.05 -1.31
N GLN A 27 -23.15 -10.67 -2.29
CA GLN A 27 -22.52 -11.72 -3.11
C GLN A 27 -21.40 -11.15 -3.99
N ILE A 28 -20.43 -11.99 -4.34
CA ILE A 28 -19.42 -11.67 -5.36
C ILE A 28 -20.03 -11.93 -6.74
N GLU A 29 -20.16 -10.88 -7.55
CA GLU A 29 -20.90 -10.94 -8.82
C GLU A 29 -19.97 -10.85 -10.04
N ASN A 30 -20.04 -11.78 -10.98
CA ASN A 30 -19.33 -11.69 -12.26
C ASN A 30 -20.16 -10.87 -13.26
N LYS A 31 -19.77 -9.63 -13.51
CA LYS A 31 -20.49 -8.65 -14.35
C LYS A 31 -19.51 -7.87 -15.23
N ARG A 32 -20.02 -7.09 -16.19
CA ARG A 32 -19.18 -6.13 -16.92
C ARG A 32 -19.02 -4.86 -16.10
N HIS A 33 -17.80 -4.36 -16.00
CA HIS A 33 -17.53 -3.04 -15.42
C HIS A 33 -18.25 -1.96 -16.25
N GLU A 34 -18.99 -1.06 -15.60
CA GLU A 34 -19.90 -0.09 -16.23
C GLU A 34 -19.23 0.77 -17.31
N VAL A 35 -18.05 1.34 -17.02
CA VAL A 35 -17.28 2.13 -17.99
C VAL A 35 -16.45 1.24 -18.93
N LEU A 36 -15.47 0.49 -18.41
CA LEU A 36 -14.53 -0.30 -19.23
C LEU A 36 -15.18 -1.38 -20.11
N GLN A 37 -16.37 -1.87 -19.74
CA GLN A 37 -17.07 -3.02 -20.34
C GLN A 37 -16.32 -4.37 -20.23
N GLU A 38 -15.21 -4.44 -19.49
CA GLU A 38 -14.47 -5.66 -19.16
C GLU A 38 -15.25 -6.57 -18.19
N PRO A 39 -15.26 -7.90 -18.37
CA PRO A 39 -15.86 -8.84 -17.42
C PRO A 39 -14.99 -9.01 -16.17
N MET A 40 -15.51 -8.61 -15.02
CA MET A 40 -14.83 -8.64 -13.72
C MET A 40 -15.74 -9.22 -12.63
N PHE A 41 -15.13 -9.68 -11.55
CA PHE A 41 -15.87 -9.94 -10.31
C PHE A 41 -15.97 -8.64 -9.51
N HIS A 42 -17.18 -8.29 -9.09
CA HIS A 42 -17.48 -7.14 -8.25
C HIS A 42 -17.61 -7.60 -6.79
N LEU A 43 -16.80 -7.05 -5.91
CA LEU A 43 -16.78 -7.33 -4.48
C LEU A 43 -17.19 -6.05 -3.74
N ARG A 44 -18.31 -6.12 -3.03
CA ARG A 44 -18.73 -5.07 -2.08
C ARG A 44 -18.37 -5.53 -0.68
N VAL A 45 -17.64 -4.71 0.06
CA VAL A 45 -17.19 -4.98 1.43
C VAL A 45 -17.76 -3.94 2.39
N GLN A 46 -17.64 -4.18 3.70
CA GLN A 46 -18.18 -3.27 4.73
C GLN A 46 -17.19 -2.18 5.13
N GLU A 47 -15.89 -2.47 4.98
CA GLU A 47 -14.78 -1.62 5.38
C GLU A 47 -14.46 -0.53 4.35
N ILE A 48 -14.99 -0.65 3.12
CA ILE A 48 -14.67 0.21 1.97
C ILE A 48 -15.97 0.52 1.20
N GLU A 49 -16.21 1.81 0.95
CA GLU A 49 -17.43 2.30 0.27
C GLU A 49 -17.42 2.02 -1.25
N GLU A 50 -16.25 2.07 -1.90
CA GLU A 50 -16.11 1.77 -3.32
C GLU A 50 -16.09 0.25 -3.61
N THR A 51 -16.52 -0.16 -4.80
CA THR A 51 -16.47 -1.57 -5.21
C THR A 51 -15.02 -1.99 -5.47
N VAL A 52 -14.61 -3.12 -4.88
CA VAL A 52 -13.35 -3.79 -5.17
C VAL A 52 -13.56 -4.72 -6.37
N TYR A 53 -12.66 -4.66 -7.35
CA TYR A 53 -12.73 -5.47 -8.57
C TYR A 53 -11.71 -6.60 -8.54
N LEU A 54 -12.10 -7.81 -8.94
CA LEU A 54 -11.19 -8.94 -9.09
C LEU A 54 -11.21 -9.41 -10.53
N GLU A 55 -10.03 -9.59 -11.13
CA GLU A 55 -9.94 -10.02 -12.53
C GLU A 55 -10.46 -11.45 -12.71
N ARG A 56 -11.26 -11.64 -13.76
CA ARG A 56 -11.71 -12.98 -14.13
C ARG A 56 -10.54 -13.89 -14.53
N GLN A 57 -9.49 -13.33 -15.12
CA GLN A 57 -8.26 -14.06 -15.48
C GLN A 57 -7.54 -14.57 -14.22
N TYR A 58 -7.32 -13.72 -13.22
CA TYR A 58 -6.74 -14.11 -11.93
C TYR A 58 -7.47 -15.30 -11.29
N VAL A 59 -8.81 -15.28 -11.29
CA VAL A 59 -9.64 -16.36 -10.72
C VAL A 59 -9.43 -17.69 -11.44
N PHE A 60 -9.25 -17.68 -12.77
CA PHE A 60 -8.93 -18.89 -13.52
C PHE A 60 -7.50 -19.38 -13.27
N ASP A 61 -6.51 -18.49 -13.38
CA ASP A 61 -5.09 -18.86 -13.24
C ASP A 61 -4.76 -19.38 -11.84
N ASN A 62 -5.40 -18.82 -10.80
CA ASN A 62 -5.26 -19.24 -9.42
C ASN A 62 -6.27 -20.32 -8.98
N GLN A 63 -7.15 -20.77 -9.88
CA GLN A 63 -8.20 -21.77 -9.63
C GLN A 63 -9.12 -21.45 -8.41
N VAL A 64 -9.42 -20.16 -8.19
CA VAL A 64 -10.17 -19.71 -7.02
C VAL A 64 -11.64 -20.11 -7.13
N SER A 65 -12.13 -20.87 -6.15
CA SER A 65 -13.51 -21.37 -6.12
C SER A 65 -14.45 -20.37 -5.44
N ILE A 66 -14.88 -19.33 -6.16
CA ILE A 66 -15.94 -18.43 -5.71
C ILE A 66 -17.28 -19.18 -5.77
N ARG A 67 -17.80 -19.61 -4.62
CA ARG A 67 -19.05 -20.40 -4.51
C ARG A 67 -20.27 -19.48 -4.45
N THR A 68 -21.41 -19.91 -4.99
CA THR A 68 -22.64 -19.09 -5.07
C THR A 68 -23.30 -18.76 -3.72
N HIS A 69 -23.00 -19.52 -2.66
CA HIS A 69 -23.46 -19.20 -1.29
C HIS A 69 -22.60 -18.13 -0.61
N TYR A 70 -21.45 -17.77 -1.19
CA TYR A 70 -20.50 -16.85 -0.60
C TYR A 70 -20.97 -15.40 -0.79
N GLY A 71 -21.19 -14.69 0.31
CA GLY A 71 -21.85 -13.39 0.28
C GLY A 71 -21.86 -12.65 1.61
N LYS A 72 -22.97 -11.95 1.91
CA LYS A 72 -23.03 -10.98 3.00
C LYS A 72 -22.66 -11.59 4.36
N GLY A 73 -21.60 -11.06 4.97
CA GLY A 73 -21.08 -11.48 6.27
C GLY A 73 -19.89 -12.44 6.19
N ASP A 74 -19.65 -13.09 5.05
CA ASP A 74 -18.44 -13.88 4.83
C ASP A 74 -17.21 -12.97 4.76
N LYS A 75 -16.09 -13.43 5.33
CA LYS A 75 -14.81 -12.69 5.29
C LYS A 75 -13.85 -13.26 4.28
N VAL A 76 -13.20 -12.36 3.55
CA VAL A 76 -12.17 -12.62 2.54
C VAL A 76 -10.85 -11.98 2.96
N LEU A 77 -9.73 -12.58 2.57
CA LEU A 77 -8.41 -12.01 2.78
C LEU A 77 -7.91 -11.43 1.45
N VAL A 78 -7.67 -10.12 1.39
CA VAL A 78 -7.48 -9.38 0.14
C VAL A 78 -6.32 -8.40 0.24
N TRP A 79 -5.37 -8.48 -0.70
CA TRP A 79 -4.42 -7.40 -0.96
C TRP A 79 -4.98 -6.51 -2.05
N LEU A 80 -5.18 -5.24 -1.71
CA LEU A 80 -5.73 -4.24 -2.63
C LEU A 80 -4.61 -3.53 -3.38
N GLN A 81 -4.91 -3.10 -4.60
CA GLN A 81 -4.03 -2.28 -5.42
C GLN A 81 -4.88 -1.35 -6.28
N ARG A 82 -4.54 -0.06 -6.34
CA ARG A 82 -5.14 0.85 -7.33
C ARG A 82 -4.46 0.67 -8.68
N THR A 83 -5.26 0.59 -9.74
CA THR A 83 -4.78 0.49 -11.14
C THR A 83 -5.50 1.49 -12.02
N LEU A 84 -4.79 2.14 -12.94
CA LEU A 84 -5.38 2.91 -14.02
C LEU A 84 -5.57 1.99 -15.23
N ARG A 85 -6.78 1.97 -15.81
CA ARG A 85 -7.10 1.21 -17.03
C ARG A 85 -7.62 2.12 -18.11
N GLN A 86 -7.13 1.94 -19.33
CA GLN A 86 -7.67 2.57 -20.52
C GLN A 86 -8.85 1.74 -21.03
N PRO A 87 -10.02 2.33 -21.34
CA PRO A 87 -11.14 1.58 -21.93
C PRO A 87 -10.74 0.93 -23.26
N ALA A 88 -10.73 -0.39 -23.33
CA ALA A 88 -10.28 -1.13 -24.52
C ALA A 88 -11.08 -0.83 -25.81
N HIS A 89 -12.29 -0.26 -25.67
CA HIS A 89 -13.16 0.12 -26.77
C HIS A 89 -13.01 1.59 -27.22
N ASP A 90 -12.35 2.44 -26.44
CA ASP A 90 -12.03 3.83 -26.82
C ASP A 90 -10.66 4.25 -26.27
N PRO A 91 -9.59 4.20 -27.10
CA PRO A 91 -8.26 4.66 -26.72
C PRO A 91 -8.15 6.16 -26.40
N ARG A 92 -9.16 6.98 -26.74
CA ARG A 92 -9.19 8.42 -26.44
C ARG A 92 -9.97 8.75 -25.16
N ALA A 93 -10.71 7.80 -24.61
CA ALA A 93 -11.40 7.97 -23.34
C ALA A 93 -10.42 8.13 -22.19
N ALA A 94 -10.83 8.87 -21.16
CA ALA A 94 -10.04 9.06 -19.95
C ALA A 94 -9.79 7.71 -19.24
N MET A 95 -8.58 7.54 -18.68
CA MET A 95 -8.26 6.35 -17.89
C MET A 95 -9.18 6.25 -16.67
N VAL A 96 -9.71 5.04 -16.45
CA VAL A 96 -10.56 4.71 -15.31
C VAL A 96 -9.67 4.16 -14.20
N GLU A 97 -9.78 4.75 -13.02
CA GLU A 97 -9.10 4.29 -11.82
C GLU A 97 -9.95 3.23 -11.10
N LEU A 98 -9.40 2.04 -10.88
CA LEU A 98 -10.03 0.94 -10.17
C LEU A 98 -9.29 0.58 -8.88
N LEU A 99 -10.04 0.19 -7.86
CA LEU A 99 -9.52 -0.54 -6.71
C LEU A 99 -9.59 -2.04 -7.01
N MET A 100 -8.45 -2.65 -7.31
CA MET A 100 -8.35 -4.08 -7.63
C MET A 100 -8.00 -4.91 -6.39
N ALA A 101 -8.61 -6.08 -6.25
CA ALA A 101 -8.07 -7.17 -5.47
C ALA A 101 -6.90 -7.79 -6.28
N ARG A 102 -5.67 -7.38 -5.95
CA ARG A 102 -4.44 -7.92 -6.53
C ARG A 102 -4.25 -9.38 -6.11
N GLU A 103 -4.47 -9.66 -4.83
CA GLU A 103 -4.51 -11.02 -4.30
C GLU A 103 -5.79 -11.18 -3.51
N PHE A 104 -6.43 -12.32 -3.65
CA PHE A 104 -7.73 -12.60 -3.05
C PHE A 104 -7.76 -14.04 -2.57
N PHE A 105 -8.08 -14.30 -1.31
CA PHE A 105 -8.19 -15.64 -0.73
C PHE A 105 -9.52 -15.84 -0.01
N VAL A 106 -10.14 -16.99 -0.25
CA VAL A 106 -11.37 -17.44 0.44
C VAL A 106 -11.00 -18.19 1.73
N LEU A 107 -11.66 -17.85 2.84
CA LEU A 107 -11.46 -18.54 4.12
C LEU A 107 -12.15 -19.92 4.15
N GLY A 108 -11.66 -20.80 5.03
CA GLY A 108 -12.22 -22.13 5.26
C GLY A 108 -11.89 -23.20 4.20
N ASP A 109 -11.18 -22.84 3.12
CA ASP A 109 -10.69 -23.80 2.11
C ASP A 109 -9.20 -24.12 2.30
N TRP A 110 -8.86 -25.41 2.27
CA TRP A 110 -7.49 -25.90 2.46
C TRP A 110 -6.61 -25.61 1.23
N ARG A 111 -7.20 -25.50 0.04
CA ARG A 111 -6.47 -25.16 -1.20
C ARG A 111 -5.98 -23.72 -1.14
N GLU A 112 -6.85 -22.83 -0.65
CA GLU A 112 -6.55 -21.42 -0.45
C GLU A 112 -5.45 -21.22 0.60
N PHE A 113 -5.41 -22.03 1.66
CA PHE A 113 -4.29 -22.04 2.61
C PHE A 113 -2.95 -22.43 1.96
N GLN A 114 -2.93 -23.43 1.07
CA GLN A 114 -1.70 -23.80 0.35
C GLN A 114 -1.26 -22.69 -0.63
N ARG A 115 -2.20 -22.10 -1.36
CA ARG A 115 -1.93 -20.97 -2.26
C ARG A 115 -1.43 -19.74 -1.50
N PHE A 116 -2.02 -19.44 -0.35
CA PHE A 116 -1.57 -18.38 0.56
C PHE A 116 -0.15 -18.62 1.08
N ARG A 117 0.18 -19.85 1.50
CA ARG A 117 1.56 -20.19 1.92
C ARG A 117 2.57 -20.00 0.79
N GLN A 118 2.21 -20.35 -0.45
CA GLN A 118 3.05 -20.09 -1.62
C GLN A 118 3.19 -18.58 -1.89
N PHE A 119 2.11 -17.81 -1.80
CA PHE A 119 2.11 -16.35 -1.92
C PHE A 119 3.06 -15.73 -0.90
N ILE A 120 2.91 -16.02 0.40
CA ILE A 120 3.80 -15.50 1.45
C ILE A 120 5.25 -15.91 1.22
N LYS A 121 5.52 -17.14 0.78
CA LYS A 121 6.89 -17.57 0.41
C LYS A 121 7.46 -16.72 -0.73
N SER A 122 6.69 -16.46 -1.78
CA SER A 122 7.13 -15.58 -2.88
C SER A 122 7.36 -14.14 -2.41
N GLN A 123 6.50 -13.61 -1.55
CA GLN A 123 6.69 -12.27 -0.98
C GLN A 123 7.94 -12.19 -0.07
N ARG A 124 8.22 -13.22 0.74
CA ARG A 124 9.47 -13.32 1.52
C ARG A 124 10.71 -13.36 0.63
N ILE A 125 10.64 -13.94 -0.58
CA ILE A 125 11.75 -13.90 -1.55
C ILE A 125 11.97 -12.49 -2.09
N LEU A 126 10.90 -11.76 -2.44
CA LEU A 126 11.00 -10.37 -2.90
C LEU A 126 11.54 -9.44 -1.80
N ASP A 127 11.05 -9.60 -0.57
CA ASP A 127 11.54 -8.88 0.62
C ASP A 127 13.02 -9.19 0.90
N ALA A 128 13.46 -10.45 0.79
CA ALA A 128 14.86 -10.83 0.92
C ALA A 128 15.76 -10.24 -0.20
N GLN A 129 15.29 -10.25 -1.45
CA GLN A 129 16.00 -9.62 -2.58
C GLN A 129 16.11 -8.10 -2.40
N ALA A 130 15.05 -7.45 -1.91
CA ALA A 130 15.03 -6.03 -1.61
C ALA A 130 16.02 -5.66 -0.48
N ARG A 131 16.03 -6.42 0.62
CA ARG A 131 16.98 -6.26 1.73
C ARG A 131 18.42 -6.46 1.28
N GLN A 132 18.69 -7.47 0.45
CA GLN A 132 20.02 -7.70 -0.14
C GLN A 132 20.43 -6.51 -1.01
N TRP A 133 19.55 -6.03 -1.90
CA TRP A 133 19.83 -4.88 -2.75
C TRP A 133 20.14 -3.60 -1.96
N ILE A 134 19.42 -3.36 -0.86
CA ILE A 134 19.71 -2.24 0.06
C ILE A 134 21.09 -2.44 0.70
N THR A 135 21.41 -3.64 1.19
CA THR A 135 22.72 -3.97 1.77
C THR A 135 23.86 -3.68 0.79
N ASP A 136 23.69 -4.00 -0.49
CA ASP A 136 24.72 -3.83 -1.52
C ASP A 136 24.83 -2.38 -2.05
N ASN A 137 23.82 -1.53 -1.84
CA ASN A 137 23.73 -0.21 -2.49
C ASN A 137 23.47 0.98 -1.56
N HIS A 138 23.18 0.80 -0.26
CA HIS A 138 22.81 1.90 0.63
C HIS A 138 23.88 3.02 0.71
N VAL A 139 25.16 2.68 0.55
CA VAL A 139 26.26 3.67 0.52
C VAL A 139 26.17 4.64 -0.67
N LYS A 140 25.51 4.24 -1.77
CA LYS A 140 25.31 5.04 -3.00
C LYS A 140 24.03 5.86 -2.98
N PHE A 141 23.15 5.67 -1.99
CA PHE A 141 21.81 6.29 -1.97
C PHE A 141 21.84 7.82 -2.06
N LYS A 142 22.85 8.47 -1.47
CA LYS A 142 23.06 9.93 -1.53
C LYS A 142 23.25 10.44 -2.96
N ASP A 143 23.87 9.65 -3.83
CA ASP A 143 24.15 10.03 -5.21
C ASP A 143 22.99 9.60 -6.12
N MET A 144 22.47 8.39 -5.90
CA MET A 144 21.30 7.88 -6.61
C MET A 144 20.05 8.75 -6.42
N CYS A 145 19.77 9.27 -5.22
CA CYS A 145 18.57 10.07 -5.00
C CYS A 145 18.58 11.41 -5.73
N GLN A 146 19.69 11.82 -6.36
CA GLN A 146 19.80 13.06 -7.13
C GLN A 146 19.18 12.95 -8.54
N THR A 147 18.85 11.73 -9.00
CA THR A 147 18.19 11.48 -10.29
C THR A 147 16.79 10.89 -10.11
N PRO A 148 15.83 11.15 -11.03
CA PRO A 148 14.49 10.54 -11.01
C PRO A 148 14.54 9.00 -10.97
N GLU A 149 15.36 8.40 -11.83
CA GLU A 149 15.47 6.94 -11.97
C GLU A 149 16.14 6.31 -10.73
N GLY A 150 17.01 7.07 -10.06
CA GLY A 150 17.69 6.62 -8.85
C GLY A 150 16.80 6.70 -7.61
N ILE A 151 16.00 7.76 -7.46
CA ILE A 151 14.99 7.84 -6.39
C ILE A 151 13.88 6.79 -6.59
N GLU A 152 13.48 6.52 -7.84
CA GLU A 152 12.53 5.44 -8.14
C GLU A 152 13.08 4.08 -7.70
N LYS A 153 14.29 3.69 -8.12
CA LYS A 153 14.91 2.42 -7.71
C LYS A 153 15.05 2.27 -6.20
N ILE A 154 15.38 3.35 -5.49
CA ILE A 154 15.39 3.34 -4.02
C ILE A 154 13.97 3.05 -3.50
N LEU A 155 12.95 3.72 -4.00
CA LEU A 155 11.56 3.52 -3.59
C LEU A 155 11.02 2.12 -3.96
N ASP A 156 11.46 1.49 -5.05
CA ASP A 156 11.09 0.12 -5.41
C ASP A 156 11.66 -0.88 -4.39
N GLY A 157 12.96 -0.78 -4.08
CA GLY A 157 13.60 -1.61 -3.05
C GLY A 157 12.97 -1.40 -1.68
N LEU A 158 12.71 -0.14 -1.28
CA LEU A 158 12.08 0.15 0.00
C LEU A 158 10.61 -0.30 0.06
N GLY A 159 9.89 -0.22 -1.06
CA GLY A 159 8.47 -0.56 -1.15
C GLY A 159 8.17 -2.05 -1.23
N ALA A 160 9.17 -2.87 -1.60
CA ALA A 160 9.09 -4.33 -1.57
C ALA A 160 9.35 -4.93 -0.17
N MET A 161 9.87 -4.16 0.78
CA MET A 161 10.05 -4.62 2.16
C MET A 161 8.74 -4.59 2.95
N ALA A 162 8.47 -5.67 3.69
CA ALA A 162 7.30 -5.74 4.56
C ALA A 162 7.51 -6.66 5.76
N GLU A 163 6.61 -6.53 6.75
CA GLU A 163 6.58 -7.32 7.98
C GLU A 163 5.71 -8.57 7.77
N TRP A 164 6.23 -9.56 7.03
CA TRP A 164 5.49 -10.78 6.70
C TRP A 164 5.24 -11.68 7.94
N PRO A 165 4.13 -12.45 7.97
CA PRO A 165 3.91 -13.49 8.97
C PRO A 165 4.93 -14.62 8.79
N ASP A 166 5.54 -15.08 9.89
CA ASP A 166 6.27 -16.35 9.85
C ASP A 166 5.26 -17.50 9.94
N LEU A 167 5.22 -18.31 8.89
CA LEU A 167 4.29 -19.43 8.74
C LEU A 167 4.94 -20.78 9.06
N ASP A 168 6.28 -20.81 9.15
CA ASP A 168 7.05 -22.04 9.30
C ASP A 168 7.54 -22.25 10.75
N GLY A 169 7.27 -21.29 11.64
CA GLY A 169 7.55 -21.37 13.08
C GLY A 169 9.04 -21.33 13.40
N GLN A 170 9.86 -20.77 12.50
CA GLN A 170 11.31 -20.70 12.64
C GLN A 170 11.75 -19.48 13.46
N ASP A 171 10.95 -18.41 13.48
CA ASP A 171 11.26 -17.15 14.18
C ASP A 171 10.53 -17.04 15.55
N GLN A 172 10.58 -18.08 16.40
CA GLN A 172 10.01 -18.02 17.77
C GLN A 172 10.88 -17.25 18.79
N GLY A 173 12.03 -16.73 18.37
CA GLY A 173 12.88 -15.90 19.22
C GLY A 173 13.82 -15.02 18.40
N GLU A 174 13.95 -13.77 18.84
CA GLU A 174 14.97 -12.79 18.45
C GLU A 174 14.86 -12.16 17.04
N SER A 175 14.52 -10.86 17.03
CA SER A 175 14.66 -9.93 15.90
C SER A 175 13.85 -10.21 14.63
N ARG A 176 12.52 -10.13 14.75
CA ARG A 176 11.65 -9.81 13.59
C ARG A 176 12.06 -8.43 13.05
N THR A 177 12.71 -8.39 11.88
CA THR A 177 13.34 -7.17 11.35
C THR A 177 12.31 -6.18 10.79
N THR A 178 11.73 -5.39 11.70
CA THR A 178 10.70 -4.36 11.43
C THR A 178 11.20 -3.26 10.51
N LEU A 179 10.26 -2.53 9.88
CA LEU A 179 10.58 -1.33 9.10
C LEU A 179 11.30 -0.26 9.96
N GLU A 180 11.02 -0.21 11.26
CA GLU A 180 11.76 0.65 12.21
C GLU A 180 13.23 0.21 12.36
N LEU A 181 13.50 -1.09 12.53
CA LEU A 181 14.86 -1.59 12.66
C LEU A 181 15.67 -1.33 11.38
N ILE A 182 15.06 -1.54 10.21
CA ILE A 182 15.69 -1.23 8.91
C ILE A 182 16.01 0.27 8.80
N ALA A 183 15.07 1.14 9.16
CA ALA A 183 15.25 2.59 9.15
C ALA A 183 16.42 3.03 10.03
N LYS A 184 16.57 2.42 11.23
CA LYS A 184 17.68 2.68 12.15
C LYS A 184 19.01 2.13 11.62
N THR A 185 19.06 0.87 11.16
CA THR A 185 20.27 0.25 10.60
C THR A 185 20.85 1.05 9.44
N TYR A 186 20.01 1.50 8.50
CA TYR A 186 20.45 2.27 7.34
C TYR A 186 20.29 3.79 7.50
N SER A 187 20.12 4.30 8.72
CA SER A 187 19.70 5.70 8.94
C SER A 187 20.62 6.73 8.28
N ARG A 188 21.95 6.53 8.37
CA ARG A 188 22.96 7.40 7.72
C ARG A 188 22.83 7.45 6.20
N SER A 189 22.36 6.37 5.59
CA SER A 189 22.13 6.25 4.14
C SER A 189 20.75 6.72 3.71
N LEU A 190 19.74 6.62 4.56
CA LEU A 190 18.37 7.06 4.29
C LEU A 190 18.13 8.54 4.59
N ALA A 191 18.88 9.16 5.52
CA ALA A 191 18.81 10.59 5.82
C ALA A 191 18.99 11.52 4.60
N PRO A 192 19.99 11.32 3.69
CA PRO A 192 20.08 12.13 2.47
C PRO A 192 18.92 11.87 1.49
N VAL A 193 18.36 10.66 1.46
CA VAL A 193 17.18 10.34 0.63
C VAL A 193 15.94 11.06 1.16
N ARG A 194 15.71 11.04 2.48
CA ARG A 194 14.60 11.77 3.13
C ARG A 194 14.65 13.28 2.83
N SER A 195 15.87 13.83 2.79
CA SER A 195 16.13 15.25 2.52
C SER A 195 16.12 15.60 1.02
N CYS A 196 15.90 14.64 0.12
CA CYS A 196 15.91 14.88 -1.31
C CYS A 196 14.60 15.52 -1.80
N LYS A 197 14.72 16.61 -2.57
CA LYS A 197 13.56 17.31 -3.17
C LYS A 197 12.74 16.47 -4.15
N LEU A 198 13.32 15.41 -4.72
CA LEU A 198 12.61 14.50 -5.63
C LEU A 198 11.74 13.47 -4.88
N LEU A 199 12.05 13.17 -3.61
CA LEU A 199 11.37 12.14 -2.84
C LEU A 199 9.86 12.39 -2.69
N PRO A 200 9.36 13.59 -2.31
CA PRO A 200 7.93 13.82 -2.12
C PRO A 200 7.07 13.43 -3.33
N ALA A 201 7.42 13.91 -4.52
CA ALA A 201 6.67 13.61 -5.75
C ALA A 201 6.78 12.12 -6.12
N ALA A 202 8.01 11.56 -6.11
CA ALA A 202 8.23 10.15 -6.45
C ALA A 202 7.54 9.17 -5.48
N LEU A 203 7.41 9.54 -4.20
CA LEU A 203 6.68 8.79 -3.19
C LEU A 203 5.16 8.82 -3.43
N LEU A 204 4.62 9.98 -3.80
CA LEU A 204 3.18 10.18 -4.04
C LEU A 204 2.68 9.45 -5.29
N LEU A 205 3.57 9.16 -6.26
CA LEU A 205 3.31 8.29 -7.41
C LEU A 205 3.17 6.80 -7.07
N ARG A 206 3.56 6.37 -5.86
CA ARG A 206 3.49 4.94 -5.47
C ARG A 206 2.08 4.54 -5.01
N ALA A 207 1.80 3.23 -5.09
CA ALA A 207 0.54 2.65 -4.63
C ALA A 207 0.25 3.02 -3.16
N PRO A 208 -1.03 3.19 -2.75
CA PRO A 208 -1.38 3.84 -1.49
C PRO A 208 -0.74 3.25 -0.22
N ASP A 209 -0.62 1.92 -0.15
CA ASP A 209 0.00 1.23 0.99
C ASP A 209 1.53 1.29 0.94
N THR A 210 2.11 1.13 -0.26
CA THR A 210 3.56 1.26 -0.48
C THR A 210 4.06 2.64 -0.06
N ARG A 211 3.37 3.73 -0.47
CA ARG A 211 3.77 5.09 -0.07
C ARG A 211 3.61 5.32 1.43
N PHE A 212 2.59 4.73 2.07
CA PHE A 212 2.41 4.84 3.52
C PHE A 212 3.48 4.07 4.30
N ASN A 213 3.84 2.87 3.88
CA ASN A 213 4.90 2.07 4.50
C ASN A 213 6.28 2.74 4.36
N ILE A 214 6.60 3.28 3.19
CA ILE A 214 7.84 4.03 2.97
C ILE A 214 7.86 5.33 3.80
N PHE A 215 6.74 6.06 3.89
CA PHE A 215 6.60 7.21 4.78
C PHE A 215 6.81 6.85 6.26
N ARG A 216 6.20 5.75 6.73
CA ARG A 216 6.37 5.20 8.08
C ARG A 216 7.85 4.90 8.36
N MET A 217 8.53 4.27 7.41
CA MET A 217 9.96 3.96 7.52
C MET A 217 10.84 5.23 7.56
N PHE A 218 10.62 6.22 6.66
CA PHE A 218 11.34 7.50 6.72
C PHE A 218 11.07 8.33 7.98
N SER A 219 9.95 8.07 8.67
CA SER A 219 9.64 8.69 9.96
C SER A 219 10.52 8.15 11.10
N PHE A 220 11.05 6.93 10.97
CA PHE A 220 11.97 6.30 11.93
C PHE A 220 13.46 6.56 11.65
N VAL A 221 13.79 7.24 10.54
CA VAL A 221 15.19 7.58 10.19
C VAL A 221 15.71 8.64 11.17
N GLU A 222 16.66 8.26 12.02
CA GLU A 222 17.39 9.13 12.93
C GLU A 222 18.33 10.07 12.15
N ASP A 223 18.10 11.38 12.25
CA ASP A 223 18.95 12.36 11.56
C ASP A 223 20.14 12.80 12.41
N PRO A 224 21.37 12.83 11.86
CA PRO A 224 22.50 13.48 12.53
C PRO A 224 22.28 14.99 12.78
N THR A 225 21.35 15.64 12.06
CA THR A 225 20.99 17.06 12.27
C THR A 225 19.81 17.28 13.22
N GLY A 226 19.28 16.21 13.84
CA GLY A 226 18.13 16.27 14.75
C GLY A 226 16.76 16.35 14.05
N PRO A 227 15.68 16.65 14.78
CA PRO A 227 14.29 16.45 14.31
C PRO A 227 13.86 17.41 13.18
N LEU A 228 14.65 18.43 12.87
CA LEU A 228 14.36 19.42 11.82
C LEU A 228 14.24 18.79 10.42
N SER A 229 15.00 17.74 10.13
CA SER A 229 14.92 16.99 8.87
C SER A 229 13.59 16.27 8.70
N LEU A 230 13.06 15.64 9.77
CA LEU A 230 11.72 15.04 9.75
C LEU A 230 10.64 16.09 9.55
N ILE A 231 10.75 17.25 10.21
CA ILE A 231 9.83 18.39 10.03
C ILE A 231 9.87 18.90 8.57
N GLY A 232 11.07 19.02 7.99
CA GLY A 232 11.25 19.39 6.58
C GLY A 232 10.58 18.38 5.64
N PHE A 233 10.82 17.08 5.82
CA PHE A 233 10.19 16.02 5.03
C PHE A 233 8.66 16.03 5.13
N VAL A 234 8.09 16.16 6.34
CA VAL A 234 6.63 16.22 6.55
C VAL A 234 6.03 17.46 5.88
N ARG A 235 6.69 18.62 5.97
CA ARG A 235 6.28 19.86 5.28
C ARG A 235 6.31 19.67 3.77
N ASP A 236 7.43 19.22 3.23
CA ASP A 236 7.68 19.14 1.78
C ASP A 236 6.80 18.06 1.14
N LEU A 237 6.53 16.96 1.85
CA LEU A 237 5.52 15.96 1.46
C LEU A 237 4.10 16.52 1.49
N GLY A 238 3.74 17.27 2.54
CA GLY A 238 2.44 17.93 2.63
C GLY A 238 2.20 18.95 1.52
N ALA A 239 3.21 19.76 1.18
CA ALA A 239 3.17 20.67 0.05
C ALA A 239 2.99 19.91 -1.29
N ALA A 240 3.76 18.84 -1.49
CA ALA A 240 3.65 17.99 -2.69
C ALA A 240 2.29 17.28 -2.84
N THR A 241 1.45 17.24 -1.79
CA THR A 241 0.09 16.70 -1.94
C THR A 241 -0.86 17.59 -2.75
N ASN A 242 -0.53 18.88 -2.94
CA ASN A 242 -1.37 19.90 -3.57
C ASN A 242 -2.78 20.09 -2.93
N ASP A 243 -3.05 19.55 -1.73
CA ASP A 243 -4.24 19.93 -0.95
C ASP A 243 -3.88 21.10 -0.02
N PRO A 244 -4.50 22.30 -0.18
CA PRO A 244 -4.19 23.46 0.63
C PRO A 244 -4.37 23.24 2.15
N ARG A 245 -5.28 22.34 2.54
CA ARG A 245 -5.53 22.00 3.95
C ARG A 245 -4.38 21.17 4.52
N ILE A 246 -3.87 20.22 3.75
CA ILE A 246 -2.73 19.39 4.13
C ILE A 246 -1.48 20.26 4.23
N ALA A 247 -1.19 21.04 3.17
CA ALA A 247 -0.05 21.96 3.16
C ALA A 247 -0.10 22.95 4.35
N GLY A 248 -1.26 23.53 4.65
CA GLY A 248 -1.43 24.43 5.80
C GLY A 248 -1.13 23.74 7.14
N LEU A 249 -1.58 22.49 7.32
CA LEU A 249 -1.37 21.72 8.55
C LEU A 249 0.03 21.12 8.69
N THR A 250 0.80 21.01 7.61
CA THR A 250 2.21 20.52 7.64
C THR A 250 3.25 21.65 7.65
N THR A 251 2.87 22.92 7.44
CA THR A 251 3.83 24.02 7.30
C THR A 251 4.42 24.52 8.62
N ASN A 252 3.64 24.56 9.71
CA ASN A 252 4.04 25.17 10.99
C ASN A 252 4.10 24.16 12.15
N LEU A 253 5.05 23.22 12.07
CA LEU A 253 5.23 22.17 13.09
C LEU A 253 6.18 22.65 14.20
N LYS A 254 5.61 23.08 15.32
CA LYS A 254 6.37 23.60 16.48
C LYS A 254 6.27 22.72 17.72
N THR A 255 5.17 21.96 17.87
CA THR A 255 4.93 21.09 19.03
C THR A 255 4.71 19.65 18.61
N SER A 256 4.91 18.69 19.54
CA SER A 256 4.60 17.28 19.31
C SER A 256 3.14 17.05 18.90
N ARG A 257 2.20 17.89 19.40
CA ARG A 257 0.79 17.85 19.00
C ARG A 257 0.59 18.23 17.53
N ASP A 258 1.39 19.17 17.01
CA ASP A 258 1.34 19.55 15.58
C ASP A 258 1.88 18.44 14.70
N ILE A 259 2.99 17.81 15.12
CA ILE A 259 3.59 16.66 14.43
C ILE A 259 2.58 15.50 14.38
N SER A 260 1.97 15.09 15.50
CA SER A 260 0.96 14.02 15.51
C SER A 260 -0.25 14.33 14.62
N ARG A 261 -0.67 15.60 14.57
CA ARG A 261 -1.77 16.06 13.70
C ARG A 261 -1.39 15.97 12.22
N ALA A 262 -0.20 16.44 11.86
CA ALA A 262 0.34 16.37 10.51
C ALA A 262 0.49 14.91 10.04
N PHE A 263 0.98 14.02 10.91
CA PHE A 263 1.04 12.58 10.65
C PHE A 263 -0.34 11.96 10.41
N SER A 264 -1.35 12.32 11.21
CA SER A 264 -2.72 11.82 11.02
C SER A 264 -3.31 12.26 9.68
N VAL A 265 -3.13 13.53 9.31
CA VAL A 265 -3.63 14.08 8.03
C VAL A 265 -2.86 13.52 6.84
N LEU A 266 -1.54 13.40 6.94
CA LEU A 266 -0.71 12.73 5.92
C LEU A 266 -1.06 11.24 5.80
N ARG A 267 -1.37 10.53 6.88
CA ARG A 267 -1.85 9.13 6.81
C ARG A 267 -3.13 9.00 5.99
N THR A 268 -4.01 9.99 6.04
CA THR A 268 -5.25 10.03 5.24
C THR A 268 -5.01 10.46 3.78
N ALA A 269 -3.94 11.21 3.50
CA ALA A 269 -3.57 11.66 2.15
C ALA A 269 -2.72 10.63 1.38
N LEU A 270 -1.78 10.01 2.09
CA LEU A 270 -1.37 8.62 1.87
C LEU A 270 -2.64 7.73 2.08
N LEU A 271 -2.69 6.49 1.59
CA LEU A 271 -3.97 5.71 1.49
C LEU A 271 -5.06 6.32 0.54
N ALA A 272 -5.33 7.63 0.52
CA ALA A 272 -6.38 8.25 -0.32
C ALA A 272 -6.19 8.13 -1.84
N ARG A 273 -7.33 7.98 -2.53
CA ARG A 273 -7.47 7.76 -3.96
C ARG A 273 -6.62 8.67 -4.86
N LYS A 274 -6.72 10.00 -4.70
CA LYS A 274 -5.97 10.98 -5.48
C LYS A 274 -5.13 11.88 -4.60
N VAL A 275 -3.89 12.08 -5.05
CA VAL A 275 -3.12 13.28 -4.73
C VAL A 275 -3.51 14.31 -5.80
N PRO A 276 -4.07 15.48 -5.45
CA PRO A 276 -4.43 16.48 -6.46
C PRO A 276 -3.24 16.81 -7.40
N PRO A 277 -3.46 16.97 -8.71
CA PRO A 277 -2.42 17.43 -9.62
C PRO A 277 -2.06 18.90 -9.30
N PRO A 278 -0.85 19.36 -9.67
CA PRO A 278 -0.36 20.70 -9.31
C PRO A 278 -1.23 21.86 -9.82
N ASP A 279 -2.00 21.65 -10.89
CA ASP A 279 -2.87 22.66 -11.50
C ASP A 279 -4.37 22.50 -11.14
N ALA A 280 -4.70 21.81 -10.04
CA ALA A 280 -6.06 21.73 -9.55
C ALA A 280 -6.53 23.08 -8.97
N ALA A 281 -7.02 23.96 -9.85
CA ALA A 281 -7.71 25.20 -9.48
C ALA A 281 -8.81 24.92 -8.44
N PRO A 282 -9.08 25.84 -7.50
CA PRO A 282 -10.14 25.67 -6.52
C PRO A 282 -11.46 25.43 -7.25
N ALA A 283 -12.13 24.33 -6.90
CA ALA A 283 -13.43 24.00 -7.50
C ALA A 283 -14.40 25.15 -7.29
N ASP A 284 -15.05 25.60 -8.37
CA ASP A 284 -16.05 26.66 -8.29
C ASP A 284 -17.13 26.31 -7.25
N PRO A 285 -17.60 27.29 -6.46
CA PRO A 285 -18.67 27.05 -5.51
C PRO A 285 -19.92 26.56 -6.25
N PRO A 286 -20.70 25.64 -5.65
CA PRO A 286 -21.93 25.16 -6.28
C PRO A 286 -22.85 26.35 -6.60
N PRO A 287 -23.58 26.32 -7.74
CA PRO A 287 -24.50 27.38 -8.08
C PRO A 287 -25.51 27.57 -6.96
N ALA A 288 -25.70 28.82 -6.55
CA ALA A 288 -26.70 29.19 -5.56
C ALA A 288 -28.12 28.80 -6.04
N PRO A 289 -29.03 28.45 -5.12
CA PRO A 289 -30.38 27.97 -5.44
C PRO A 289 -31.27 29.05 -6.07
#